data_AF-A0A0C3EJB1-F1
#
_entry.id   AF-A0A0C3EJB1-F1
#
_cell.length_a   1.000
_cell.length_b   1.000
_cell.length_c   1.000
_cell.angle_alpha   90.00
_cell.angle_beta   90.00
_cell.angle_gamma   90.00
#
_symmetry.space_group_name_H-M   'P 1'
#
loop_
_entity.id
_entity.type
_entity.pdbx_description
1 polymer ?
#
loop_
_entity_poly.entity_id
_entity_poly.type
_entity_poly.pdbx_seq_one_letter_code
_entity_poly.pdbx_strand_id
1 'polypeptide(L)'
;YDHYDVFVMNTILTATFDFVNLSCMEPTVESLPLIREAGSFPWYLCDQTGVGKAFTLFMFTKSSKIAITDYIQAIPNMNYWICCVNDFLSFHKEELAGETGNYMHNCAYVEGITGVQVHADMGRELLEKWASIHTILAKSPHALELWQIWECGYIGWHLAQDRYKLKDLDL
;
A
#
# COMPACT_ATOMS: atom_id res chain seq x y z
N TYR A 1 4.25 4.67 -22.56
CA TYR A 1 4.60 6.09 -22.81
C TYR A 1 3.49 6.89 -23.45
N ASP A 2 2.52 6.28 -24.15
CA ASP A 2 1.41 7.04 -24.77
C ASP A 2 0.50 7.70 -23.74
N HIS A 3 0.14 6.97 -22.68
CA HIS A 3 -0.80 7.42 -21.65
C HIS A 3 -0.19 8.15 -20.46
N TYR A 4 1.12 8.04 -20.24
CA TYR A 4 1.81 8.56 -19.05
C TYR A 4 3.01 9.39 -19.44
N ASP A 5 3.29 10.44 -18.66
CA ASP A 5 4.54 11.20 -18.79
C ASP A 5 5.75 10.32 -18.48
N VAL A 6 6.93 10.73 -18.97
CA VAL A 6 8.16 9.93 -18.89
C VAL A 6 8.50 9.56 -17.46
N PHE A 7 8.43 10.51 -16.52
CA PHE A 7 8.67 10.25 -15.10
C PHE A 7 7.72 9.17 -14.57
N VAL A 8 6.40 9.37 -14.78
CA VAL A 8 5.35 8.48 -14.30
C VAL A 8 5.53 7.07 -14.86
N MET A 9 5.75 6.95 -16.18
CA MET A 9 5.97 5.66 -16.84
C MET A 9 7.23 4.96 -16.33
N ASN A 10 8.33 5.69 -16.17
CA ASN A 10 9.58 5.12 -15.65
C ASN A 10 9.38 4.59 -14.23
N THR A 11 8.72 5.35 -13.36
CA THR A 11 8.45 4.90 -11.99
C THR A 11 7.54 3.68 -11.94
N ILE A 12 6.51 3.61 -12.80
CA ILE A 12 5.66 2.41 -12.94
C ILE A 12 6.52 1.18 -13.33
N LEU A 13 7.38 1.33 -14.34
CA LEU A 13 8.25 0.24 -14.80
C LEU A 13 9.22 -0.20 -13.70
N THR A 14 9.86 0.76 -13.01
CA THR A 14 10.76 0.47 -11.89
C THR A 14 10.04 -0.30 -10.78
N ALA A 15 8.88 0.18 -10.32
CA ALA A 15 8.09 -0.51 -9.30
C ALA A 15 7.66 -1.93 -9.74
N THR A 16 7.42 -2.14 -11.03
CA THR A 16 7.11 -3.47 -11.58
C THR A 16 8.33 -4.39 -11.55
N PHE A 17 9.52 -3.89 -11.86
CA PHE A 17 10.75 -4.69 -11.77
C PHE A 17 11.12 -5.01 -10.32
N ASP A 18 10.96 -4.05 -9.41
CA ASP A 18 11.15 -4.26 -7.97
C ASP A 18 10.23 -5.39 -7.46
N PHE A 19 8.96 -5.34 -7.84
CA PHE A 19 7.97 -6.39 -7.55
C PHE A 19 8.44 -7.76 -8.06
N VAL A 20 8.76 -7.88 -9.34
CA VAL A 20 9.18 -9.16 -9.93
C VAL A 20 10.44 -9.69 -9.23
N ASN A 21 11.42 -8.83 -8.98
CA ASN A 21 12.66 -9.22 -8.33
C ASN A 21 12.40 -9.77 -6.93
N LEU A 22 11.63 -9.06 -6.11
CA LEU A 22 11.44 -9.46 -4.73
C LEU A 22 10.45 -10.62 -4.58
N SER A 23 9.43 -10.73 -5.45
CA SER A 23 8.57 -11.90 -5.49
C SER A 23 9.30 -13.17 -5.93
N CYS A 24 10.30 -13.08 -6.82
CA CYS A 24 11.18 -14.22 -7.09
C CYS A 24 12.04 -14.62 -5.87
N MET A 25 12.28 -13.70 -4.95
CA MET A 25 13.05 -13.93 -3.73
C MET A 25 12.19 -14.34 -2.53
N GLU A 26 10.85 -14.27 -2.61
CA GLU A 26 9.93 -14.64 -1.53
C GLU A 26 10.26 -16.00 -0.89
N PRO A 27 10.46 -17.11 -1.63
CA PRO A 27 10.81 -18.39 -1.02
C PRO A 27 12.14 -18.37 -0.26
N THR A 28 13.09 -17.55 -0.71
CA THR A 28 14.37 -17.38 -0.01
C THR A 28 14.16 -16.57 1.26
N VAL A 29 13.39 -15.48 1.19
CA VAL A 29 13.09 -14.62 2.35
C VAL A 29 12.31 -15.39 3.41
N GLU A 30 11.30 -16.17 3.03
CA GLU A 30 10.51 -17.01 3.93
C GLU A 30 11.34 -18.12 4.59
N SER A 31 12.41 -18.58 3.94
CA SER A 31 13.33 -19.58 4.50
C SER A 31 14.27 -19.02 5.57
N LEU A 32 14.41 -17.69 5.64
CA LEU A 32 15.30 -17.01 6.58
C LEU A 32 14.56 -16.65 7.88
N PRO A 33 15.17 -16.89 9.05
CA PRO A 33 14.62 -16.37 10.29
C PRO A 33 14.71 -14.83 10.28
N LEU A 34 13.58 -14.17 10.55
CA LEU A 34 13.55 -12.73 10.70
C LEU A 34 14.42 -12.31 11.90
N ILE A 35 15.27 -11.31 11.70
CA ILE A 35 16.14 -10.74 12.73
C ILE A 35 15.41 -9.57 13.37
N ARG A 36 15.30 -9.57 14.71
CA ARG A 36 14.56 -8.54 15.46
C ARG A 36 15.10 -7.14 15.21
N GLU A 37 16.41 -6.98 15.04
CA GLU A 37 17.05 -5.70 14.78
C GLU A 37 16.80 -5.16 13.35
N ALA A 38 16.22 -5.96 12.46
CA ALA A 38 15.91 -5.57 11.08
C ALA A 38 14.60 -4.75 11.00
N GLY A 39 14.51 -3.66 11.77
CA GLY A 39 13.25 -2.89 11.95
C GLY A 39 12.63 -2.31 10.68
N SER A 40 13.45 -1.96 9.68
CA SER A 40 12.94 -1.45 8.40
C SER A 40 12.60 -2.55 7.40
N PHE A 41 12.96 -3.81 7.68
CA PHE A 41 12.79 -4.91 6.74
C PHE A 41 11.31 -5.24 6.43
N PRO A 42 10.37 -5.23 7.40
CA PRO A 42 8.95 -5.43 7.09
C PRO A 42 8.45 -4.43 6.05
N TRP A 43 8.74 -3.13 6.24
CA TRP A 43 8.32 -2.09 5.30
C TRP A 43 9.03 -2.21 3.95
N TYR A 44 10.33 -2.55 3.95
CA TYR A 44 11.04 -2.82 2.70
C TYR A 44 10.37 -3.94 1.89
N LEU A 45 10.02 -5.06 2.54
CA LEU A 45 9.36 -6.17 1.85
C LEU A 45 7.99 -5.72 1.29
N CYS A 46 7.16 -5.09 2.13
CA CYS A 46 5.82 -4.62 1.73
C CYS A 46 5.86 -3.55 0.61
N ASP A 47 6.75 -2.56 0.69
CA ASP A 47 6.87 -1.50 -0.34
C ASP A 47 7.26 -2.07 -1.72
N GLN A 48 8.13 -3.07 -1.72
CA GLN A 48 8.69 -3.63 -2.94
C GLN A 48 7.76 -4.68 -3.56
N THR A 49 7.04 -5.48 -2.76
CA THR A 49 6.06 -6.46 -3.27
C THR A 49 4.64 -5.91 -3.42
N GLY A 50 4.31 -4.77 -2.80
CA GLY A 50 2.96 -4.20 -2.83
C GLY A 50 2.62 -3.39 -4.08
N VAL A 51 3.62 -3.00 -4.87
CA VAL A 51 3.47 -2.21 -6.11
C VAL A 51 2.70 -0.88 -5.92
N GLY A 52 2.62 -0.37 -4.68
CA GLY A 52 1.78 0.78 -4.31
C GLY A 52 2.13 2.06 -5.09
N LYS A 53 3.40 2.25 -5.45
CA LYS A 53 3.85 3.38 -6.28
C LYS A 53 3.25 3.33 -7.67
N ALA A 54 3.15 2.15 -8.29
CA ALA A 54 2.54 2.02 -9.60
C ALA A 54 1.03 2.26 -9.51
N PHE A 55 0.35 1.69 -8.50
CA PHE A 55 -1.08 1.93 -8.27
C PHE A 55 -1.41 3.40 -8.03
N THR A 56 -0.57 4.09 -7.25
CA THR A 56 -0.66 5.55 -7.05
C THR A 56 -0.58 6.28 -8.39
N LEU A 57 0.34 5.87 -9.27
CA LEU A 57 0.64 6.57 -10.50
C LEU A 57 -0.32 6.24 -11.65
N PHE A 58 -1.02 5.11 -11.61
CA PHE A 58 -1.99 4.73 -12.65
C PHE A 58 -3.14 5.72 -12.81
N MET A 59 -3.50 6.48 -11.78
CA MET A 59 -4.54 7.51 -11.91
C MET A 59 -4.05 8.75 -12.69
N PHE A 60 -2.78 9.10 -12.60
CA PHE A 60 -2.21 10.33 -13.17
C PHE A 60 -1.77 10.15 -14.64
N THR A 61 -2.75 9.94 -15.52
CA THR A 61 -2.55 9.87 -16.97
C THR A 61 -2.39 11.26 -17.60
N LYS A 62 -1.82 11.35 -18.80
CA LYS A 62 -1.79 12.61 -19.59
C LYS A 62 -3.18 13.20 -19.82
N SER A 63 -4.19 12.36 -19.97
CA SER A 63 -5.59 12.78 -20.14
C SER A 63 -6.19 13.44 -18.90
N SER A 64 -5.66 13.16 -17.69
CA SER A 64 -6.08 13.85 -16.47
C SER A 64 -5.69 15.34 -16.47
N LYS A 65 -4.68 15.73 -17.26
CA LYS A 65 -4.14 17.10 -17.30
C LYS A 65 -3.69 17.63 -15.92
N ILE A 66 -3.36 16.72 -14.99
CA ILE A 66 -2.80 17.06 -13.67
C ILE A 66 -1.27 17.10 -13.80
N ALA A 67 -0.66 18.21 -13.36
CA ALA A 67 0.79 18.32 -13.39
C ALA A 67 1.43 17.50 -12.25
N ILE A 68 2.61 16.93 -12.49
CA ILE A 68 3.37 16.20 -11.46
C ILE A 68 3.58 17.03 -10.18
N THR A 69 3.73 18.35 -10.31
CA THR A 69 3.87 19.30 -9.20
C THR A 69 2.68 19.32 -8.25
N ASP A 70 1.51 18.89 -8.72
CA ASP A 70 0.26 18.92 -7.95
C ASP A 70 0.14 17.74 -6.98
N TYR A 71 0.85 16.63 -7.23
CA TYR A 71 0.71 15.40 -6.45
C TYR A 71 2.01 14.74 -6.03
N ILE A 72 3.18 15.14 -6.56
CA ILE A 72 4.46 14.47 -6.28
C ILE A 72 4.78 14.36 -4.78
N GLN A 73 4.43 15.39 -4.00
CA GLN A 73 4.66 15.38 -2.55
C GLN A 73 3.72 14.43 -1.80
N ALA A 74 2.56 14.08 -2.39
CA ALA A 74 1.62 13.12 -1.81
C ALA A 74 1.99 11.66 -2.15
N ILE A 75 2.81 11.41 -3.18
CA ILE A 75 3.15 10.04 -3.64
C ILE A 75 3.64 9.12 -2.51
N PRO A 76 4.57 9.53 -1.63
CA PRO A 76 5.04 8.65 -0.56
C PRO A 76 3.92 8.20 0.37
N ASN A 77 3.02 9.12 0.74
CA ASN A 77 1.89 8.81 1.62
C ASN A 77 0.83 7.98 0.88
N MET A 78 0.55 8.27 -0.41
CA MET A 78 -0.36 7.46 -1.21
C MET A 78 0.16 6.02 -1.36
N ASN A 79 1.44 5.85 -1.66
CA ASN A 79 2.07 4.53 -1.74
C ASN A 79 1.93 3.75 -0.43
N TYR A 80 2.29 4.36 0.70
CA TYR A 80 2.14 3.75 2.02
C TYR A 80 0.68 3.39 2.29
N TRP A 81 -0.23 4.34 2.08
CA TRP A 81 -1.65 4.13 2.33
C TRP A 81 -2.21 2.98 1.51
N ILE A 82 -1.85 2.86 0.23
CA ILE A 82 -2.30 1.77 -0.64
C ILE A 82 -1.81 0.42 -0.13
N CYS A 83 -0.51 0.27 0.12
CA CYS A 83 0.04 -0.99 0.60
C CYS A 83 -0.57 -1.39 1.95
N CYS A 84 -0.61 -0.45 2.89
CA CYS A 84 -1.10 -0.73 4.24
C CYS A 84 -2.62 -0.90 4.31
N VAL A 85 -3.43 -0.28 3.44
CA VAL A 85 -4.87 -0.59 3.37
C VAL A 85 -5.08 -2.03 2.92
N ASN A 86 -4.31 -2.52 1.95
CA ASN A 86 -4.37 -3.93 1.59
C ASN A 86 -4.01 -4.82 2.77
N ASP A 87 -2.87 -4.58 3.45
CA ASP A 87 -2.48 -5.38 4.64
C ASP A 87 -3.53 -5.30 5.76
N PHE A 88 -4.11 -4.12 6.00
CA PHE A 88 -5.14 -3.89 7.00
C PHE A 88 -6.42 -4.69 6.73
N LEU A 89 -6.89 -4.67 5.48
CA LEU A 89 -8.12 -5.34 5.07
C LEU A 89 -7.90 -6.82 4.74
N SER A 90 -6.66 -7.24 4.46
CA SER A 90 -6.30 -8.63 4.23
C SER A 90 -6.00 -9.39 5.51
N PHE A 91 -5.66 -8.71 6.60
CA PHE A 91 -5.28 -9.34 7.86
C PHE A 91 -6.26 -10.44 8.31
N HIS A 92 -7.57 -10.21 8.22
CA HIS A 92 -8.55 -11.22 8.60
C HIS A 92 -8.47 -12.52 7.78
N LYS A 93 -8.36 -12.42 6.45
CA LYS A 93 -8.24 -13.62 5.61
C LYS A 93 -6.92 -14.37 5.86
N GLU A 94 -5.87 -13.65 6.24
CA GLU A 94 -4.52 -14.18 6.47
C GLU A 94 -4.45 -14.92 7.81
N GLU A 95 -5.04 -14.34 8.86
CA GLU A 95 -5.23 -14.99 10.15
C GLU A 95 -5.99 -16.31 9.99
N LEU A 96 -7.10 -16.31 9.22
CA LEU A 96 -7.87 -17.53 8.94
C LEU A 96 -7.09 -18.58 8.15
N ALA A 97 -6.09 -18.16 7.36
CA ALA A 97 -5.24 -19.05 6.59
C ALA A 97 -3.99 -19.51 7.37
N GLY A 98 -3.72 -18.93 8.54
CA GLY A 98 -2.49 -19.16 9.29
C GLY A 98 -1.24 -18.59 8.62
N GLU A 99 -1.39 -17.57 7.78
CA GLU A 99 -0.29 -16.91 7.07
C GLU A 99 0.48 -15.99 8.05
N THR A 100 1.73 -16.33 8.35
CA THR A 100 2.59 -15.57 9.28
C THR A 100 3.71 -14.79 8.59
N GLY A 101 3.85 -14.91 7.27
CA GLY A 101 4.88 -14.24 6.46
C GLY A 101 4.49 -12.85 5.95
N ASN A 102 3.41 -12.27 6.48
CA ASN A 102 2.89 -10.97 6.03
C ASN A 102 3.49 -9.77 6.79
N TYR A 103 3.18 -8.57 6.32
CA TYR A 103 3.68 -7.33 6.89
C TYR A 103 3.35 -7.20 8.39
N MET A 104 2.10 -7.50 8.79
CA MET A 104 1.67 -7.35 10.18
C MET A 104 2.43 -8.25 11.15
N HIS A 105 2.62 -9.52 10.81
CA HIS A 105 3.36 -10.46 11.64
C HIS A 105 4.85 -10.12 11.71
N ASN A 106 5.42 -9.67 10.60
CA ASN A 106 6.81 -9.22 10.55
C ASN A 106 7.03 -8.00 11.46
N CYS A 107 6.13 -7.01 11.44
CA CYS A 107 6.15 -5.88 12.37
C CYS A 107 6.00 -6.34 13.83
N ALA A 108 5.00 -7.17 14.11
CA ALA A 108 4.73 -7.69 15.45
C ALA A 108 5.95 -8.38 16.05
N TYR A 109 6.65 -9.19 15.25
CA TYR A 109 7.87 -9.88 15.66
C TYR A 109 9.00 -8.91 16.02
N VAL A 110 9.31 -7.96 15.12
CA VAL A 110 10.39 -6.98 15.31
C VAL A 110 10.11 -6.10 16.53
N GLU A 111 8.90 -5.55 16.62
CA GLU A 111 8.50 -4.61 17.67
C GLU A 111 8.25 -5.32 19.02
N GLY A 112 8.04 -6.64 19.01
CA GLY A 112 7.72 -7.40 20.22
C GLY A 112 6.31 -7.13 20.74
N ILE A 113 5.37 -6.86 19.84
CA ILE A 113 3.95 -6.65 20.13
C ILE A 113 3.11 -7.70 19.40
N THR A 114 1.79 -7.73 19.64
CA THR A 114 0.88 -8.66 18.95
C THR A 114 0.44 -8.13 17.59
N GLY A 115 0.06 -9.02 16.67
CA GLY A 115 -0.50 -8.63 15.37
C GLY A 115 -1.73 -7.72 15.49
N VAL A 116 -2.57 -7.93 16.50
CA VAL A 116 -3.73 -7.05 16.78
C VAL A 116 -3.30 -5.64 17.20
N GLN A 117 -2.20 -5.50 17.95
CA GLN A 117 -1.65 -4.18 18.29
C GLN A 117 -1.10 -3.48 17.04
N VAL A 118 -0.36 -4.21 16.18
CA VAL A 118 0.09 -3.68 14.88
C VAL A 118 -1.10 -3.23 14.03
N HIS A 119 -2.17 -4.03 13.96
CA HIS A 119 -3.39 -3.70 13.22
C HIS A 119 -4.03 -2.41 13.73
N ALA A 120 -4.18 -2.26 15.05
CA ALA A 120 -4.73 -1.06 15.66
C ALA A 120 -3.84 0.18 15.43
N ASP A 121 -2.52 0.01 15.44
CA ASP A 121 -1.55 1.08 15.23
C ASP A 121 -1.53 1.54 13.77
N MET A 122 -1.54 0.58 12.84
CA MET A 122 -1.68 0.82 11.41
C MET A 122 -2.99 1.55 11.09
N GLY A 123 -4.11 1.19 11.74
CA GLY A 123 -5.38 1.90 11.56
C GLY A 123 -5.28 3.40 11.87
N ARG A 124 -4.52 3.78 12.91
CA ARG A 124 -4.27 5.19 13.24
C ARG A 124 -3.34 5.84 12.22
N GLU A 125 -2.25 5.17 11.84
CA GLU A 125 -1.32 5.70 10.85
C GLU A 125 -2.01 5.90 9.48
N LEU A 126 -2.88 4.98 9.06
CA LEU A 126 -3.66 5.10 7.83
C LEU A 126 -4.53 6.36 7.82
N LEU A 127 -5.18 6.70 8.93
CA LEU A 127 -5.97 7.93 9.07
C LEU A 127 -5.08 9.18 8.99
N GLU A 128 -3.89 9.14 9.58
CA GLU A 128 -2.92 10.23 9.50
C GLU A 128 -2.42 10.44 8.06
N LYS A 129 -2.06 9.36 7.35
CA LYS A 129 -1.65 9.45 5.93
C LYS A 129 -2.80 9.94 5.06
N TRP A 130 -4.02 9.44 5.29
CA TRP A 130 -5.23 9.90 4.58
C TRP A 130 -5.41 11.41 4.72
N ALA A 131 -5.35 11.95 5.95
CA ALA A 131 -5.48 13.38 6.21
C ALA A 131 -4.35 14.19 5.57
N SER A 132 -3.13 13.67 5.60
CA SER A 132 -1.96 14.30 4.96
C SER A 132 -2.11 14.36 3.43
N ILE A 133 -2.52 13.25 2.79
CA ILE A 133 -2.76 13.18 1.34
C ILE A 133 -3.81 14.23 0.96
N HIS A 134 -4.94 14.27 1.66
CA HIS A 134 -6.00 15.25 1.42
C HIS A 134 -5.50 16.69 1.54
N THR A 135 -4.72 16.98 2.58
CA THR A 135 -4.15 18.31 2.81
C THR A 135 -3.18 18.73 1.70
N ILE A 136 -2.32 17.81 1.24
CA ILE A 136 -1.35 18.08 0.17
C ILE A 136 -2.09 18.32 -1.15
N LEU A 137 -3.02 17.44 -1.50
CA LEU A 137 -3.77 17.48 -2.75
C LEU A 137 -4.80 18.61 -2.80
N ALA A 138 -5.24 19.17 -1.66
CA ALA A 138 -6.17 20.31 -1.63
C ALA A 138 -5.69 21.54 -2.42
N LYS A 139 -4.39 21.65 -2.71
CA LYS A 139 -3.83 22.69 -3.59
C LYS A 139 -4.24 22.53 -5.06
N SER A 140 -4.62 21.33 -5.48
CA SER A 140 -5.12 21.01 -6.81
C SER A 140 -6.45 20.25 -6.68
N PRO A 141 -7.61 20.96 -6.75
CA PRO A 141 -8.92 20.35 -6.58
C PRO A 141 -9.16 19.14 -7.50
N HIS A 142 -8.61 19.17 -8.71
CA HIS A 142 -8.75 18.06 -9.66
C HIS A 142 -7.94 16.82 -9.24
N ALA A 143 -6.73 17.02 -8.68
CA ALA A 143 -5.94 15.91 -8.14
C ALA A 143 -6.58 15.30 -6.90
N LEU A 144 -7.14 16.14 -6.02
CA LEU A 144 -7.87 15.69 -4.84
C LEU A 144 -9.11 14.87 -5.23
N GLU A 145 -9.93 15.36 -6.15
CA GLU A 145 -11.12 14.64 -6.64
C GLU A 145 -10.76 13.28 -7.22
N LEU A 146 -9.71 13.22 -8.05
CA LEU A 146 -9.23 11.97 -8.63
C LEU A 146 -8.77 10.97 -7.56
N TRP A 147 -8.04 11.43 -6.55
CA TRP A 147 -7.62 10.59 -5.43
C TRP A 147 -8.83 10.07 -4.63
N GLN A 148 -9.82 10.93 -4.35
CA GLN A 148 -11.03 10.55 -3.61
C GLN A 148 -11.85 9.47 -4.33
N ILE A 149 -11.99 9.57 -5.66
CA ILE A 149 -12.64 8.53 -6.46
C ILE A 149 -11.85 7.22 -6.37
N TRP A 150 -10.52 7.30 -6.47
CA TRP A 150 -9.65 6.14 -6.44
C TRP A 150 -9.67 5.44 -5.07
N GLU A 151 -9.54 6.17 -3.97
CA GLU A 151 -9.53 5.60 -2.61
C GLU A 151 -10.87 4.96 -2.25
N CYS A 152 -12.00 5.59 -2.61
CA CYS A 152 -13.32 5.02 -2.40
C CYS A 152 -13.49 3.73 -3.21
N GLY A 153 -13.01 3.73 -4.46
CA GLY A 153 -13.02 2.53 -5.30
C GLY A 153 -12.17 1.40 -4.73
N TYR A 154 -10.98 1.72 -4.20
CA TYR A 154 -10.06 0.73 -3.63
C TYR A 154 -10.62 0.08 -2.37
N ILE A 155 -11.18 0.86 -1.45
CA ILE A 155 -11.86 0.35 -0.25
C ILE A 155 -13.10 -0.44 -0.66
N GLY A 156 -13.94 0.12 -1.54
CA GLY A 156 -15.16 -0.53 -2.01
C GLY A 156 -14.89 -1.87 -2.68
N TRP A 157 -13.79 -1.99 -3.43
CA TRP A 157 -13.36 -3.26 -4.02
C TRP A 157 -13.02 -4.29 -2.93
N HIS A 158 -12.23 -3.95 -1.92
CA HIS A 158 -11.90 -4.87 -0.82
C HIS A 158 -13.15 -5.37 -0.09
N LEU A 159 -14.08 -4.46 0.24
CA LEU A 159 -15.33 -4.79 0.92
C LEU A 159 -16.25 -5.69 0.08
N ALA A 160 -16.19 -5.56 -1.25
CA ALA A 160 -17.02 -6.34 -2.17
C ALA A 160 -16.46 -7.72 -2.52
N GLN A 161 -15.14 -7.92 -2.44
CA GLN A 161 -14.51 -9.19 -2.82
C GLN A 161 -14.60 -10.24 -1.70
N ASP A 162 -15.14 -11.42 -2.02
CA ASP A 162 -15.18 -12.57 -1.09
C ASP A 162 -13.77 -13.03 -0.66
N ARG A 163 -12.74 -12.71 -1.45
CA ARG A 163 -11.33 -12.99 -1.16
C ARG A 163 -10.92 -12.56 0.26
N TYR A 164 -11.39 -11.41 0.72
CA TYR A 164 -10.96 -10.81 2.00
C TYR A 164 -11.77 -11.30 3.21
N LYS A 165 -12.88 -12.02 2.98
CA LYS A 165 -13.76 -12.55 4.03
C LYS A 165 -14.29 -11.50 5.02
N LEU A 166 -14.33 -10.23 4.62
CA LEU A 166 -14.76 -9.13 5.50
C LEU A 166 -16.25 -9.19 5.86
N LYS A 167 -17.05 -9.95 5.10
CA LYS A 167 -18.47 -10.23 5.42
C LYS A 167 -18.63 -11.04 6.72
N ASP A 168 -17.58 -11.75 7.14
CA ASP A 168 -17.58 -12.54 8.37
C ASP A 168 -17.50 -11.64 9.62
N LEU A 169 -17.15 -10.36 9.44
CA LEU A 169 -16.89 -9.40 10.52
C LEU A 169 -18.09 -8.51 10.89
N ASP A 170 -19.23 -8.65 10.21
CA ASP A 170 -20.47 -7.87 10.44
C ASP A 170 -20.21 -6.34 10.53
N LEU A 171 -19.40 -5.83 9.59
CA LEU A 171 -18.99 -4.42 9.46
C LEU A 171 -20.04 -3.51 8.80
#